data_AF-B8CJ22-F1
#
_entry.id   AF-B8CJ22-F1
#
_cell.length_a   1.000
_cell.length_b   1.000
_cell.length_c   1.000
_cell.angle_alpha   90.00
_cell.angle_beta   90.00
_cell.angle_gamma   90.00
#
_symmetry.space_group_name_H-M   'P 1'
#
loop_
_entity.id
_entity.type
_entity.pdbx_description
1 polymer ?
#
loop_
_entity_poly.entity_id
_entity_poly.type
_entity_poly.pdbx_seq_one_letter_code
_entity_poly.pdbx_strand_id
1 'polypeptide(L)'
;MAIMNKLILITFILVGVFFTALAGCEGVYIGLFASAEELSEYPWGTELGWIYLNKTNYMLSGLLMAFASWLPLLAYVLAKHLTSKGNPTRKDARLL
;
A
#
# COMPACT_ATOMS: atom_id res chain seq x y z
N MET A 1 -13.65 -11.51 19.59
CA MET A 1 -12.37 -11.67 18.86
C MET A 1 -12.53 -11.67 17.32
N ALA A 2 -13.58 -12.29 16.75
CA ALA A 2 -13.77 -12.32 15.28
C ALA A 2 -14.05 -10.94 14.63
N ILE A 3 -14.82 -10.07 15.28
CA ILE A 3 -15.16 -8.72 14.78
C ILE A 3 -13.92 -7.82 14.72
N MET A 4 -13.09 -7.85 15.77
CA MET A 4 -11.85 -7.07 15.84
C MET A 4 -10.86 -7.42 14.71
N ASN A 5 -10.75 -8.71 14.35
CA ASN A 5 -9.93 -9.13 13.21
C ASN A 5 -10.44 -8.58 11.86
N LYS A 6 -11.78 -8.53 11.69
CA LYS A 6 -12.39 -7.97 10.47
C LYS A 6 -12.13 -6.46 10.38
N LEU A 7 -12.26 -5.74 11.49
CA LEU A 7 -11.97 -4.31 11.55
C LEU A 7 -10.50 -4.01 11.19
N ILE A 8 -9.54 -4.75 11.77
CA ILE A 8 -8.11 -4.60 11.45
C ILE A 8 -7.86 -4.82 9.95
N LEU A 9 -8.44 -5.86 9.37
CA LEU A 9 -8.30 -6.16 7.95
C LEU A 9 -8.86 -5.03 7.07
N ILE A 10 -10.06 -4.54 7.39
CA ILE A 10 -10.70 -3.43 6.68
C ILE A 10 -9.83 -2.18 6.76
N THR A 11 -9.30 -1.85 7.94
CA THR A 11 -8.41 -0.69 8.11
C THR A 11 -7.18 -0.80 7.22
N PHE A 12 -6.51 -1.95 7.18
CA PHE A 12 -5.34 -2.13 6.30
C PHE A 12 -5.68 -2.06 4.82
N ILE A 13 -6.84 -2.60 4.41
CA ILE A 13 -7.32 -2.47 3.02
C ILE A 13 -7.60 -1.00 2.69
N LEU A 14 -8.29 -0.27 3.57
CA LEU A 14 -8.60 1.15 3.36
C LEU A 14 -7.32 1.99 3.23
N VAL A 15 -6.32 1.75 4.08
CA VAL A 15 -5.01 2.40 3.98
C VAL A 15 -4.33 2.08 2.66
N GLY A 16 -4.28 0.79 2.27
CA GLY A 16 -3.67 0.36 1.01
C GLY A 16 -4.32 0.99 -0.22
N VAL A 17 -5.65 0.98 -0.26
CA VAL A 17 -6.44 1.60 -1.34
C VAL A 17 -6.22 3.11 -1.39
N PHE A 18 -6.27 3.79 -0.23
CA PHE A 18 -6.10 5.23 -0.13
C PHE A 18 -4.74 5.69 -0.68
N PHE A 19 -3.64 5.06 -0.25
CA PHE A 19 -2.32 5.41 -0.75
C PHE A 19 -2.07 4.98 -2.19
N THR A 20 -2.70 3.89 -2.64
CA THR A 20 -2.64 3.51 -4.07
C THR A 20 -3.33 4.55 -4.95
N ALA A 21 -4.52 5.01 -4.54
CA ALA A 21 -5.29 6.00 -5.28
C ALA A 21 -4.66 7.40 -5.26
N LEU A 22 -4.05 7.79 -4.14
CA LEU A 22 -3.36 9.07 -4.03
C LEU A 22 -1.96 8.98 -4.64
N ALA A 23 -1.02 8.39 -3.92
CA ALA A 23 0.40 8.37 -4.30
C ALA A 23 0.70 7.52 -5.55
N GLY A 24 0.05 6.36 -5.68
CA GLY A 24 0.28 5.45 -6.80
C GLY A 24 -0.18 6.04 -8.13
N CYS A 25 -1.44 6.47 -8.19
CA CYS A 25 -2.01 7.06 -9.41
C CYS A 25 -1.33 8.38 -9.78
N GLU A 26 -1.09 9.27 -8.82
CA GLU A 26 -0.39 10.53 -9.06
C GLU A 26 1.05 10.31 -9.53
N GLY A 27 1.79 9.40 -8.89
CA GLY A 27 3.14 9.04 -9.30
C GLY A 27 3.20 8.50 -10.72
N VAL A 28 2.28 7.61 -11.09
CA VAL A 28 2.17 7.09 -12.46
C VAL A 28 1.78 8.18 -13.45
N TYR A 29 0.83 9.05 -13.09
CA TYR A 29 0.41 10.16 -13.94
C TYR A 29 1.59 11.07 -14.28
N ILE A 30 2.34 11.49 -13.26
CA ILE A 30 3.48 12.39 -13.45
C ILE A 30 4.64 11.72 -14.17
N GLY A 31 4.91 10.45 -13.85
CA GLY A 31 5.96 9.69 -14.48
C GLY A 31 5.78 9.53 -15.99
N LEU A 32 4.54 9.25 -16.42
CA LEU A 32 4.26 8.82 -17.78
C LEU A 32 3.59 9.89 -18.65
N PHE A 33 2.79 10.77 -18.07
CA PHE A 33 1.86 11.62 -18.83
C PHE A 33 2.04 13.12 -18.62
N ALA A 34 2.50 13.57 -17.44
CA ALA A 34 2.62 15.01 -17.16
C ALA A 34 3.57 15.73 -18.15
N SER A 35 3.15 16.87 -18.66
CA SER A 35 3.93 17.74 -19.54
C SER A 35 4.91 18.62 -18.75
N ALA A 36 5.87 19.25 -19.45
CA ALA A 36 6.79 20.21 -18.82
C ALA A 36 6.07 21.49 -18.34
N GLU A 37 4.97 21.85 -19.00
CA GLU A 37 4.14 23.00 -18.66
C GLU A 37 3.37 22.76 -17.36
N GLU A 38 2.68 21.62 -17.24
CA GLU A 38 2.01 21.23 -15.98
C GLU A 38 3.00 21.14 -14.81
N LEU A 39 4.20 20.60 -15.04
CA LEU A 39 5.23 20.51 -14.00
C LEU A 39 5.79 21.87 -13.58
N SER A 40 5.69 22.89 -14.44
CA SER A 40 6.14 24.25 -14.12
C SER A 40 5.20 24.98 -13.15
N GLU A 41 3.94 24.55 -13.06
CA GLU A 41 2.95 25.08 -12.11
C GLU A 41 3.20 24.60 -10.67
N TYR A 42 4.00 23.54 -10.50
CA TYR A 42 4.28 22.91 -9.21
C TYR A 42 5.80 22.88 -8.89
N PRO A 43 6.47 24.04 -8.79
CA PRO A 43 7.93 24.11 -8.69
C PRO A 43 8.49 23.56 -7.38
N TRP A 44 7.67 23.43 -6.33
CA TRP A 44 8.04 22.82 -5.05
C TRP A 44 7.56 21.38 -4.89
N GLY A 45 6.84 20.82 -5.88
CA GLY A 45 6.12 19.57 -5.73
C GLY A 45 4.63 19.67 -5.94
N THR A 46 4.01 18.52 -6.16
CA THR A 46 2.56 18.39 -6.40
C THR A 46 1.72 18.73 -5.17
N GLU A 47 0.39 18.61 -5.28
CA GLU A 47 -0.57 18.89 -4.21
C GLU A 47 -0.32 18.11 -2.91
N LEU A 48 0.39 16.98 -2.96
CA LEU A 48 0.79 16.23 -1.76
C LEU A 48 2.02 16.80 -1.04
N GLY A 49 2.64 17.87 -1.56
CA GLY A 49 3.80 18.54 -0.95
C GLY A 49 5.11 17.78 -1.09
N TRP A 50 5.22 16.91 -2.08
CA TRP A 50 6.39 16.05 -2.28
C TRP A 50 7.44 16.72 -3.16
N ILE A 51 8.70 16.68 -2.74
CA ILE A 51 9.82 17.27 -3.49
C ILE A 51 9.88 16.65 -4.90
N TYR A 52 9.73 17.49 -5.91
CA TYR A 52 9.90 17.09 -7.30
C TYR A 52 11.38 17.23 -7.73
N LEU A 53 12.06 16.10 -7.92
CA LEU A 53 13.45 16.08 -8.44
C LEU A 53 13.48 15.83 -9.94
N ASN A 54 12.78 14.79 -10.39
CA ASN A 54 12.54 14.45 -11.79
C ASN A 54 11.36 13.48 -11.88
N LYS A 55 10.79 13.32 -13.08
CA LYS A 55 9.64 12.44 -13.34
C LYS A 55 9.83 11.01 -12.83
N THR A 56 10.99 10.41 -13.12
CA THR A 56 11.28 9.02 -12.75
C THR A 56 11.31 8.83 -11.24
N ASN A 57 11.96 9.74 -10.52
CA ASN A 57 12.05 9.72 -9.07
C ASN A 57 10.68 9.93 -8.42
N TYR A 58 9.88 10.82 -8.98
CA TYR A 58 8.53 11.08 -8.51
C TYR A 58 7.63 9.85 -8.69
N MET A 59 7.66 9.24 -9.89
CA MET A 59 6.94 8.00 -10.19
C MET A 59 7.34 6.86 -9.26
N LEU A 60 8.64 6.67 -9.06
CA LEU A 60 9.15 5.62 -8.19
C LEU A 60 8.73 5.85 -6.73
N SER A 61 8.77 7.10 -6.26
CA SER A 61 8.32 7.45 -4.90
C SER A 61 6.84 7.16 -4.70
N GLY A 62 5.99 7.51 -5.67
CA GLY A 62 4.56 7.20 -5.64
C GLY A 62 4.27 5.70 -5.63
N LEU A 63 4.96 4.94 -6.49
CA LEU A 63 4.85 3.48 -6.53
C LEU A 63 5.35 2.82 -5.24
N LEU A 64 6.47 3.29 -4.68
CA LEU A 64 7.02 2.78 -3.42
C LEU A 64 6.09 3.05 -2.24
N MET A 65 5.49 4.25 -2.17
CA MET A 65 4.50 4.60 -1.15
C MET A 65 3.24 3.73 -1.26
N ALA A 66 2.71 3.58 -2.48
CA ALA A 66 1.58 2.69 -2.72
C ALA A 66 1.93 1.26 -2.30
N PHE A 67 3.09 0.73 -2.70
CA PHE A 67 3.53 -0.61 -2.30
C PHE A 67 3.72 -0.75 -0.78
N ALA A 68 4.39 0.22 -0.13
CA ALA A 68 4.66 0.21 1.30
C ALA A 68 3.35 0.21 2.13
N SER A 69 2.31 0.88 1.64
CA SER A 69 1.00 0.92 2.31
C SER A 69 0.32 -0.45 2.41
N TRP A 70 0.69 -1.41 1.55
CA TRP A 70 0.18 -2.78 1.60
C TRP A 70 0.98 -3.72 2.53
N LEU A 71 2.16 -3.30 3.00
CA LEU A 71 3.01 -4.11 3.89
C LEU A 71 2.30 -4.53 5.19
N PRO A 72 1.53 -3.67 5.88
CA PRO A 72 0.79 -4.09 7.07
C PRO A 72 -0.20 -5.22 6.79
N LEU A 73 -0.91 -5.17 5.66
CA LEU A 73 -1.83 -6.23 5.25
C LEU A 73 -1.08 -7.53 4.95
N LEU A 74 0.01 -7.44 4.19
CA LEU A 74 0.87 -8.60 3.87
C LEU A 74 1.42 -9.26 5.14
N ALA A 75 1.95 -8.47 6.06
CA ALA A 75 2.45 -8.94 7.35
C ALA A 75 1.34 -9.59 8.19
N TYR A 76 0.15 -8.98 8.22
CA TYR A 76 -1.01 -9.52 8.94
C TYR A 76 -1.44 -10.89 8.39
N VAL A 77 -1.56 -11.01 7.06
CA VAL A 77 -1.93 -12.26 6.39
C VAL A 77 -0.86 -13.33 6.61
N LEU A 78 0.42 -12.98 6.48
CA LEU A 78 1.53 -13.91 6.68
C LEU A 78 1.59 -14.43 8.12
N ALA A 79 1.47 -13.54 9.12
CA ALA A 79 1.46 -13.90 10.53
C ALA A 79 0.30 -14.86 10.87
N LYS A 80 -0.90 -14.60 10.34
CA LYS A 80 -2.07 -15.49 10.48
C LYS A 80 -1.84 -16.85 9.83
N HIS A 81 -1.20 -16.89 8.67
CA HIS A 81 -0.95 -18.14 7.97
C HIS A 81 0.10 -19.00 8.68
N LEU A 82 1.19 -18.39 9.15
CA LEU A 82 2.24 -19.07 9.90
C LEU A 82 1.73 -19.62 11.23
N THR A 83 0.96 -18.83 11.99
CA THR A 83 0.33 -19.29 13.25
C THR A 83 -0.67 -20.42 13.03
N SER A 84 -1.40 -20.44 11.90
CA SER A 84 -2.29 -21.56 11.57
C SER A 84 -1.56 -22.86 11.21
N LYS A 85 -0.34 -22.81 10.65
CA LYS A 85 0.44 -24.02 10.29
C LYS A 85 1.12 -24.66 11.50
N GLY A 86 1.45 -23.86 12.52
CA GLY A 86 2.13 -24.32 13.73
C GLY A 86 1.22 -24.94 14.81
N ASN A 87 -0.09 -25.05 14.61
CA ASN A 87 -1.01 -25.58 15.63
C ASN A 87 -1.23 -27.10 15.49
N PRO A 88 -0.61 -27.96 16.32
CA PRO A 88 -0.76 -29.41 16.24
C PRO A 88 -2.21 -29.88 16.51
N THR A 89 -2.97 -29.16 17.35
CA THR A 89 -4.35 -29.52 17.70
C THR A 89 -5.34 -29.51 16.52
N ARG A 90 -5.01 -28.84 15.40
CA ARG A 90 -5.86 -28.82 14.20
C ARG A 90 -5.70 -30.07 13.33
N LYS A 91 -4.59 -30.81 13.44
CA LYS A 91 -4.39 -32.07 12.71
C LYS A 91 -5.20 -33.20 13.36
N ASP A 92 -5.31 -33.19 14.68
CA ASP A 92 -5.99 -34.25 15.44
C ASP A 92 -7.51 -34.16 15.33
N ALA A 93 -8.06 -32.95 15.22
CA ALA A 93 -9.51 -32.73 15.03
C ALA A 93 -10.05 -33.09 13.63
N ARG A 94 -9.20 -33.54 12.69
CA ARG A 94 -9.63 -34.08 11.38
C ARG A 94 -9.57 -35.60 11.31
N LEU A 95 -9.04 -36.24 12.36
CA LEU A 95 -8.88 -37.70 12.47
C LEU A 95 -9.88 -38.32 13.47
N LEU A 96 -10.78 -37.50 14.02
CA LEU A 96 -11.97 -37.89 14.80
C LEU A 96 -13.22 -37.43 14.05
#